data_AF-A0A804K7A2-F1
#
_entry.id   AF-A0A804K7A2-F1
#
_cell.length_a   1.000
_cell.length_b   1.000
_cell.length_c   1.000
_cell.angle_alpha   90.00
_cell.angle_beta   90.00
_cell.angle_gamma   90.00
#
_symmetry.space_group_name_H-M   'P 1'
#
loop_
_entity.id
_entity.type
_entity.pdbx_description
1 polymer ?
#
loop_
_entity_poly.entity_id
_entity_poly.type
_entity_poly.pdbx_seq_one_letter_code
_entity_poly.pdbx_strand_id
1 'polypeptide(L)'
;MRTRRGLCYPRTQWEAHWRSSEEEERMSRKRRRRLPPGEAAVGRKDFGWKMATEAVSEDSPDFFDGLPDDLVVSILCKLIASATSPSDLISVLVTCKRLNRLGLNPLVLHMASVKSLAVRAKKWSESAHRFLKRCADAGNLEACYILGMIRFYCLQNRGSGASLMARAAMGSHAAALYSLAVIQFNGSGGAKGDKDLRAGVALCARAAFLGHVDALRELGHCLQDGYGVRRNIAEGRRFLVQANARELAAVLKSSAAPSVAWHHHRRHALVSGCSLLSDFGCNVPAPKAHPANRFMVEWFAARGPGGGPGDEGLRLCSHGDCGRPETRRHEFRRCSVCGAVNYCSRACQALHWKLAHKAECAPMGRWLEADAVYAAVGGAPPEVDNGGGGAMY
;
A
#
# COMPACT_ATOMS: atom_id res chain seq x y z
N MET A 1 -17.20 22.98 -43.12
CA MET A 1 -15.77 22.95 -42.78
C MET A 1 -15.31 24.32 -42.29
N ARG A 2 -14.93 24.43 -41.01
CA ARG A 2 -14.05 25.47 -40.44
C ARG A 2 -13.78 25.06 -38.99
N THR A 3 -12.55 24.61 -38.72
CA THR A 3 -12.09 24.14 -37.41
C THR A 3 -11.70 25.33 -36.52
N ARG A 4 -12.27 25.41 -35.31
CA ARG A 4 -11.86 26.39 -34.29
C ARG A 4 -10.82 25.76 -33.36
N ARG A 5 -9.76 26.53 -33.14
CA ARG A 5 -8.55 26.26 -32.37
C ARG A 5 -8.85 25.96 -30.90
N GLY A 6 -8.06 25.04 -30.34
CA GLY A 6 -8.10 24.64 -28.93
C GLY A 6 -7.65 25.75 -27.99
N LEU A 7 -8.33 25.82 -26.84
CA LEU A 7 -7.96 26.64 -25.69
C LEU A 7 -6.77 26.00 -24.96
N CYS A 8 -5.66 26.72 -24.88
CA CYS A 8 -4.55 26.41 -23.98
C CYS A 8 -4.95 26.68 -22.53
N TYR A 9 -4.74 25.72 -21.63
CA TYR A 9 -4.82 25.95 -20.19
C TYR A 9 -3.65 26.85 -19.73
N PRO A 10 -3.88 27.82 -18.83
CA PRO A 10 -2.82 28.69 -18.34
C PRO A 10 -1.88 27.94 -17.38
N ARG A 11 -0.57 28.17 -17.55
CA ARG A 11 0.48 27.75 -16.61
C ARG A 11 0.22 28.38 -15.24
N THR A 12 -0.02 27.56 -14.22
CA THR A 12 -0.25 28.04 -12.85
C THR A 12 1.08 28.19 -12.09
N GLN A 13 1.10 29.14 -11.14
CA GLN A 13 2.22 29.58 -10.29
C GLN A 13 3.01 28.46 -9.57
N TRP A 14 2.55 27.21 -9.59
CA TRP A 14 3.20 26.07 -8.95
C TRP A 14 4.54 25.68 -9.60
N GLU A 15 4.70 25.85 -10.93
CA GLU A 15 5.95 25.53 -11.64
C GLU A 15 7.08 26.50 -11.30
N ALA A 16 6.77 27.75 -10.96
CA ALA A 16 7.75 28.78 -10.63
C ALA A 16 8.34 28.59 -9.22
N HIS A 17 7.51 28.14 -8.27
CA HIS A 17 7.94 27.87 -6.90
C HIS A 17 8.81 26.59 -6.80
N TRP A 18 8.60 25.61 -7.69
CA TRP A 18 9.43 24.40 -7.79
C TRP A 18 10.88 24.72 -8.21
N ARG A 19 11.07 25.66 -9.14
CA ARG A 19 12.39 25.99 -9.70
C ARG A 19 13.28 26.76 -8.71
N SER A 20 12.67 27.61 -7.86
CA SER A 20 13.38 28.39 -6.84
C SER A 20 13.95 27.51 -5.71
N SER A 21 13.27 26.42 -5.35
CA SER A 21 13.71 25.52 -4.28
C SER A 21 14.90 24.64 -4.69
N GLU A 22 15.05 24.33 -5.99
CA GLU A 22 16.20 23.55 -6.49
C GLU A 22 17.50 24.36 -6.57
N GLU A 23 17.42 25.68 -6.75
CA GLU A 23 18.61 26.56 -6.85
C GLU A 23 19.25 26.85 -5.48
N GLU A 24 18.46 27.05 -4.42
CA GLU A 24 18.98 27.22 -3.04
C GLU A 24 19.68 25.97 -2.50
N GLU A 25 19.14 24.78 -2.79
CA GLU A 25 19.75 23.51 -2.36
C GLU A 25 21.06 23.20 -3.11
N ARG A 26 21.16 23.65 -4.37
CA ARG A 26 22.36 23.52 -5.22
C ARG A 26 23.48 24.48 -4.80
N MET A 27 23.12 25.69 -4.35
CA MET A 27 24.07 26.68 -3.82
C MET A 27 24.67 26.26 -2.47
N SER A 28 23.88 25.65 -1.58
CA SER A 28 24.35 25.14 -0.28
C SER A 28 25.36 24.00 -0.39
N ARG A 29 25.29 23.17 -1.45
CA ARG A 29 26.24 22.07 -1.71
C ARG A 29 27.60 22.55 -2.25
N LYS A 30 27.67 23.73 -2.88
CA LYS A 30 28.94 24.29 -3.40
C LYS A 30 29.80 24.96 -2.33
N ARG A 31 29.23 25.40 -1.20
CA ARG A 31 29.99 26.04 -0.10
C ARG A 31 30.72 25.09 0.85
N ARG A 32 30.43 23.78 0.83
CA ARG A 32 31.02 22.79 1.77
C ARG A 32 32.26 22.03 1.26
N ARG A 33 32.86 22.42 0.13
CA ARG A 33 34.09 21.79 -0.38
C ARG A 33 35.19 22.81 -0.68
N ARG A 34 35.85 23.32 0.37
CA ARG A 34 37.23 23.79 0.33
C ARG A 34 37.87 23.56 1.70
N LEU A 35 38.90 22.70 1.77
CA LEU A 35 39.86 22.62 2.87
C LEU A 35 41.27 22.70 2.25
N PRO A 36 42.25 23.33 2.94
CA PRO A 36 43.54 23.70 2.37
C PRO A 36 44.60 22.57 2.46
N PRO A 37 45.74 22.68 1.75
CA PRO A 37 46.82 21.69 1.75
C PRO A 37 47.99 22.01 2.72
N GLY A 38 48.70 20.96 3.16
CA GLY A 38 50.00 20.96 3.87
C GLY A 38 49.88 20.83 5.40
N GLU A 39 50.68 20.07 6.16
CA GLU A 39 51.87 19.25 5.91
C GLU A 39 52.22 18.47 7.22
N ALA A 40 53.20 17.56 7.12
CA ALA A 40 54.04 16.95 8.18
C ALA A 40 53.58 15.65 8.89
N ALA A 41 54.47 14.67 8.74
CA ALA A 41 54.49 13.32 9.28
C ALA A 41 54.90 13.25 10.75
N VAL A 42 54.34 12.29 11.50
CA VAL A 42 55.02 11.58 12.61
C VAL A 42 54.49 10.15 12.67
N GLY A 43 55.40 9.18 12.60
CA GLY A 43 55.09 7.76 12.50
C GLY A 43 54.53 7.12 13.79
N ARG A 44 53.76 6.04 13.61
CA ARG A 44 53.53 5.03 14.65
C ARG A 44 53.53 3.62 14.05
N LYS A 45 54.49 2.86 14.58
CA LYS A 45 54.83 1.44 14.45
C LYS A 45 53.73 0.50 13.96
N ASP A 46 54.05 -0.20 12.88
CA ASP A 46 53.36 -1.37 12.36
C ASP A 46 53.44 -2.56 13.32
N PHE A 47 52.28 -3.12 13.67
CA PHE A 47 52.16 -4.48 14.16
C PHE A 47 51.98 -5.40 12.95
N GLY A 48 53.08 -5.99 12.49
CA GLY A 48 53.10 -6.93 11.38
C GLY A 48 52.51 -8.27 11.76
N TRP A 49 51.31 -8.57 11.26
CA TRP A 49 50.87 -9.95 11.08
C TRP A 49 51.35 -10.41 9.70
N LYS A 50 52.46 -11.16 9.66
CA LYS A 50 52.94 -11.80 8.43
C LYS A 50 51.95 -12.91 8.05
N MET A 51 51.00 -12.60 7.17
CA MET A 51 50.31 -13.64 6.39
C MET A 51 51.24 -14.02 5.24
N ALA A 52 51.50 -15.32 5.12
CA ALA A 52 52.31 -15.90 4.06
C ALA A 52 51.76 -15.47 2.70
N THR A 53 52.56 -14.72 1.95
CA THR A 53 52.33 -14.45 0.53
C THR A 53 52.75 -15.69 -0.24
N GLU A 54 51.80 -16.59 -0.49
CA GLU A 54 51.93 -17.50 -1.62
C GLU A 54 51.81 -16.67 -2.90
N ALA A 55 52.83 -16.74 -3.75
CA ALA A 55 52.86 -16.10 -5.04
C ALA A 55 51.82 -16.77 -5.95
N VAL A 56 50.62 -16.20 -5.99
CA VAL A 56 49.60 -16.54 -6.99
C VAL A 56 50.05 -15.92 -8.31
N SER A 57 50.26 -16.77 -9.31
CA SER A 57 50.53 -16.37 -10.70
C SER A 57 49.53 -15.31 -11.18
N GLU A 58 50.03 -14.18 -11.65
CA GLU A 58 49.29 -12.91 -11.85
C GLU A 58 48.38 -12.83 -13.10
N ASP A 59 48.17 -13.89 -13.88
CA ASP A 59 47.47 -13.80 -15.18
C ASP A 59 46.29 -14.78 -15.32
N SER A 60 45.50 -14.96 -14.27
CA SER A 60 44.13 -15.47 -14.43
C SER A 60 43.22 -14.26 -14.65
N PRO A 61 42.77 -13.95 -15.89
CA PRO A 61 41.85 -12.84 -16.11
C PRO A 61 40.60 -13.06 -15.26
N ASP A 62 40.23 -12.07 -14.46
CA ASP A 62 38.93 -12.09 -13.78
C ASP A 62 37.85 -12.02 -14.87
N PHE A 63 37.32 -13.19 -15.21
CA PHE A 63 36.31 -13.35 -16.26
C PHE A 63 35.08 -12.48 -15.99
N PHE A 64 34.84 -12.10 -14.73
CA PHE A 64 33.77 -11.17 -14.40
C PHE A 64 34.06 -9.76 -14.91
N ASP A 65 35.28 -9.24 -14.70
CA ASP A 65 35.70 -7.91 -15.18
C ASP A 65 35.75 -7.82 -16.71
N GLY A 66 35.94 -8.96 -17.40
CA GLY A 66 35.83 -9.05 -18.85
C GLY A 66 34.40 -9.00 -19.41
N LEU A 67 33.35 -9.17 -18.59
CA LEU A 67 31.97 -9.11 -19.08
C LEU A 67 31.59 -7.68 -19.51
N PRO A 68 30.89 -7.49 -20.64
CA PRO A 68 30.26 -6.21 -20.97
C PRO A 68 29.21 -5.75 -19.94
N ASP A 69 29.18 -4.46 -19.63
CA ASP A 69 28.27 -3.87 -18.63
C ASP A 69 26.78 -4.03 -19.01
N ASP A 70 26.45 -4.06 -20.30
CA ASP A 70 25.10 -4.28 -20.82
C ASP A 70 24.61 -5.73 -20.57
N LEU A 71 25.49 -6.72 -20.68
CA LEU A 71 25.18 -8.10 -20.30
C LEU A 71 24.91 -8.20 -18.80
N VAL A 72 25.74 -7.56 -17.97
CA VAL A 72 25.53 -7.53 -16.52
C VAL A 72 24.21 -6.84 -16.19
N VAL A 73 23.90 -5.69 -16.80
CA VAL A 73 22.61 -5.00 -16.62
C VAL A 73 21.43 -5.89 -17.04
N SER A 74 21.54 -6.61 -18.15
CA SER A 74 20.51 -7.56 -18.62
C SER A 74 20.26 -8.68 -17.61
N ILE A 75 21.32 -9.24 -17.03
CA ILE A 75 21.23 -10.25 -15.96
C ILE A 75 20.53 -9.66 -14.73
N LEU A 76 20.92 -8.46 -14.31
CA LEU A 76 20.35 -7.79 -13.14
C LEU A 76 18.87 -7.42 -13.33
N CYS A 77 18.47 -7.02 -14.55
CA CYS A 77 17.07 -6.81 -14.92
C CYS A 77 16.24 -8.08 -14.74
N LYS A 78 16.74 -9.24 -15.19
CA LYS A 78 16.06 -10.53 -15.01
C LYS A 78 16.00 -10.93 -13.54
N LEU A 79 17.09 -10.75 -12.81
CA LEU A 79 17.17 -11.03 -11.38
C LEU A 79 16.11 -10.24 -10.61
N ILE A 80 16.08 -8.92 -10.74
CA ILE A 80 15.16 -8.06 -9.97
C ILE A 80 13.69 -8.25 -10.39
N ALA A 81 13.42 -8.59 -11.66
CA ALA A 81 12.08 -8.92 -12.13
C ALA A 81 11.54 -10.24 -11.54
N SER A 82 12.43 -11.21 -11.30
CA SER A 82 12.10 -12.50 -10.67
C SER A 82 12.29 -12.52 -9.14
N ALA A 83 12.91 -11.48 -8.57
CA ALA A 83 13.28 -11.43 -7.17
C ALA A 83 12.07 -11.62 -6.24
N THR A 84 12.29 -12.40 -5.19
CA THR A 84 11.27 -12.77 -4.21
C THR A 84 11.34 -11.94 -2.94
N SER A 85 12.44 -11.19 -2.77
CA SER A 85 12.63 -10.28 -1.66
C SER A 85 13.49 -9.07 -2.07
N PRO A 86 13.41 -7.94 -1.34
CA PRO A 86 14.33 -6.81 -1.56
C PRO A 86 15.80 -7.19 -1.33
N SER A 87 16.06 -8.19 -0.49
CA SER A 87 17.42 -8.64 -0.16
C SER A 87 18.14 -9.23 -1.38
N ASP A 88 17.42 -9.80 -2.35
CA ASP A 88 18.00 -10.45 -3.53
C ASP A 88 18.86 -9.47 -4.33
N LEU A 89 18.38 -8.23 -4.52
CA LEU A 89 19.17 -7.17 -5.16
C LEU A 89 20.20 -6.58 -4.19
N ILE A 90 19.84 -6.34 -2.94
CA ILE A 90 20.74 -5.72 -1.97
C ILE A 90 22.02 -6.53 -1.80
N SER A 91 21.91 -7.86 -1.71
CA SER A 91 23.05 -8.77 -1.65
C SER A 91 23.99 -8.58 -2.85
N VAL A 92 23.44 -8.39 -4.06
CA VAL A 92 24.23 -8.10 -5.27
C VAL A 92 24.85 -6.70 -5.23
N LEU A 93 24.16 -5.71 -4.68
CA LEU A 93 24.68 -4.34 -4.60
C LEU A 93 25.85 -4.19 -3.61
N VAL A 94 25.97 -5.08 -2.62
CA VAL A 94 27.02 -5.00 -1.59
C VAL A 94 28.27 -5.82 -1.93
N THR A 95 28.26 -6.66 -2.97
CA THR A 95 29.41 -7.49 -3.34
C THR A 95 30.58 -6.67 -3.85
N CYS A 96 30.36 -5.78 -4.82
CA CYS A 96 31.43 -4.95 -5.38
C CYS A 96 30.91 -3.62 -5.95
N LYS A 97 31.84 -2.66 -6.15
CA LYS A 97 31.53 -1.33 -6.68
C LYS A 97 30.90 -1.37 -8.07
N ARG A 98 31.29 -2.34 -8.90
CA ARG A 98 30.76 -2.49 -10.26
C ARG A 98 29.30 -2.93 -10.24
N LEU A 99 28.98 -4.00 -9.50
CA LEU A 99 27.60 -4.47 -9.32
C LEU A 99 26.72 -3.44 -8.60
N ASN A 100 27.27 -2.69 -7.63
CA ASN A 100 26.56 -1.59 -7.01
C ASN A 100 26.10 -0.54 -8.03
N ARG A 101 27.02 -0.10 -8.89
CA ARG A 101 26.74 0.91 -9.93
C ARG A 101 25.77 0.38 -10.99
N LEU A 102 25.96 -0.84 -11.47
CA LEU A 102 25.12 -1.43 -12.53
C LEU A 102 23.74 -1.86 -12.03
N GLY A 103 23.63 -2.40 -10.82
CA GLY A 103 22.33 -2.78 -10.23
C GLY A 103 21.46 -1.59 -9.86
N LEU A 104 22.05 -0.39 -9.82
CA LEU A 104 21.36 0.87 -9.60
C LEU A 104 21.11 1.65 -10.90
N ASN A 105 21.36 1.03 -12.06
CA ASN A 105 21.00 1.55 -13.38
C ASN A 105 19.47 1.70 -13.49
N PRO A 106 18.95 2.79 -14.08
CA PRO A 106 17.51 2.99 -14.24
C PRO A 106 16.77 1.82 -14.92
N LEU A 107 17.39 1.13 -15.88
CA LEU A 107 16.79 -0.04 -16.54
C LEU A 107 16.55 -1.18 -15.55
N VAL A 108 17.52 -1.45 -14.66
CA VAL A 108 17.36 -2.48 -13.61
C VAL A 108 16.25 -2.09 -12.65
N LEU A 109 16.27 -0.85 -12.16
CA LEU A 109 15.26 -0.38 -11.18
C LEU A 109 13.85 -0.30 -11.77
N HIS A 110 13.72 -0.02 -13.07
CA HIS A 110 12.46 -0.06 -13.80
C HIS A 110 11.82 -1.46 -13.74
N MET A 111 12.64 -2.51 -13.80
CA MET A 111 12.20 -3.91 -13.84
C MET A 111 11.88 -4.51 -12.47
N ALA A 112 11.99 -3.74 -11.37
CA ALA A 112 11.77 -4.22 -10.02
C ALA A 112 10.38 -4.86 -9.84
N SER A 113 10.35 -6.11 -9.38
CA SER A 113 9.11 -6.83 -9.08
C SER A 113 8.43 -6.30 -7.81
N VAL A 114 7.12 -6.53 -7.68
CA VAL A 114 6.33 -6.25 -6.48
C VAL A 114 7.01 -6.81 -5.20
N LYS A 115 7.54 -8.02 -5.29
CA LYS A 115 8.20 -8.70 -4.16
C LYS A 115 9.56 -8.10 -3.83
N SER A 116 10.33 -7.68 -4.83
CA SER A 116 11.60 -6.96 -4.65
C SER A 116 11.41 -5.57 -4.00
N LEU A 117 10.21 -4.99 -4.14
CA LEU A 117 9.85 -3.69 -3.55
C LEU A 117 9.14 -3.84 -2.18
N ALA A 118 8.92 -5.06 -1.69
CA ALA A 118 8.09 -5.35 -0.52
C ALA A 118 8.80 -5.08 0.83
N VAL A 119 9.20 -3.82 1.05
CA VAL A 119 9.79 -3.34 2.31
C VAL A 119 8.78 -3.48 3.46
N ARG A 120 9.26 -3.93 4.63
CA ARG A 120 8.47 -4.06 5.87
C ARG A 120 8.53 -2.78 6.69
N ALA A 121 7.49 -2.44 7.44
CA ALA A 121 7.48 -1.20 8.22
C ALA A 121 8.59 -1.17 9.28
N LYS A 122 8.84 -2.31 9.95
CA LYS A 122 9.95 -2.47 10.91
C LYS A 122 11.34 -2.23 10.32
N LYS A 123 11.50 -2.37 9.00
CA LYS A 123 12.76 -2.17 8.27
C LYS A 123 12.77 -0.86 7.47
N TRP A 124 11.80 0.01 7.68
CA TRP A 124 11.77 1.32 7.05
C TRP A 124 12.97 2.16 7.49
N SER A 125 13.64 2.76 6.53
CA SER A 125 14.85 3.58 6.74
C SER A 125 15.02 4.55 5.56
N GLU A 126 15.87 5.56 5.71
CA GLU A 126 16.22 6.48 4.63
C GLU A 126 16.74 5.76 3.39
N SER A 127 17.49 4.66 3.57
CA SER A 127 17.97 3.83 2.46
C SER A 127 16.83 3.11 1.73
N ALA A 128 15.87 2.56 2.48
CA ALA A 128 14.69 1.90 1.89
C ALA A 128 13.80 2.92 1.15
N HIS A 129 13.59 4.11 1.73
CA HIS A 129 12.90 5.19 1.05
C HIS A 129 13.62 5.59 -0.23
N ARG A 130 14.94 5.85 -0.16
CA ARG A 130 15.75 6.20 -1.33
C ARG A 130 15.67 5.13 -2.41
N PHE A 131 15.70 3.86 -2.05
CA PHE A 131 15.57 2.76 -3.01
C PHE A 131 14.21 2.79 -3.75
N LEU A 132 13.10 2.86 -3.02
CA LEU A 132 11.76 2.97 -3.63
C LEU A 132 11.64 4.24 -4.49
N LYS A 133 12.18 5.37 -4.02
CA LYS A 133 12.20 6.63 -4.77
C LYS A 133 12.95 6.47 -6.08
N ARG A 134 14.12 5.84 -6.08
CA ARG A 134 14.90 5.61 -7.32
C ARG A 134 14.17 4.69 -8.29
N CYS A 135 13.48 3.66 -7.82
CA CYS A 135 12.65 2.82 -8.67
C CYS A 135 11.48 3.62 -9.28
N ALA A 136 10.81 4.45 -8.47
CA ALA A 136 9.74 5.34 -8.95
C ALA A 136 10.26 6.39 -9.96
N ASP A 137 11.44 6.96 -9.73
CA ASP A 137 12.09 7.92 -10.63
C ASP A 137 12.54 7.24 -11.94
N ALA A 138 12.90 5.95 -11.90
CA ALA A 138 13.16 5.11 -13.08
C ALA A 138 11.88 4.66 -13.82
N GLY A 139 10.70 5.12 -13.38
CA GLY A 139 9.42 4.84 -14.04
C GLY A 139 8.77 3.52 -13.65
N ASN A 140 9.25 2.84 -12.59
CA ASN A 140 8.56 1.66 -12.07
C ASN A 140 7.22 2.08 -11.43
N LEU A 141 6.11 1.64 -12.03
CA LEU A 141 4.75 2.02 -11.62
C LEU A 141 4.37 1.44 -10.25
N GLU A 142 4.86 0.25 -9.94
CA GLU A 142 4.63 -0.42 -8.66
C GLU A 142 5.32 0.34 -7.52
N ALA A 143 6.56 0.77 -7.73
CA ALA A 143 7.29 1.63 -6.78
C ALA A 143 6.61 2.99 -6.60
N CYS A 144 6.07 3.58 -7.68
CA CYS A 144 5.25 4.79 -7.59
C CYS A 144 4.01 4.54 -6.72
N TYR A 145 3.32 3.42 -6.90
CA TYR A 145 2.16 3.06 -6.10
C TYR A 145 2.51 2.83 -4.62
N ILE A 146 3.48 1.96 -4.32
CA ILE A 146 3.90 1.64 -2.95
C ILE A 146 4.37 2.90 -2.22
N LEU A 147 5.30 3.66 -2.81
CA LEU A 147 5.80 4.88 -2.19
C LEU A 147 4.71 5.94 -2.07
N GLY A 148 3.79 6.00 -3.04
CA GLY A 148 2.63 6.88 -3.00
C GLY A 148 1.71 6.59 -1.81
N MET A 149 1.37 5.32 -1.59
CA MET A 149 0.57 4.87 -0.45
C MET A 149 1.26 5.18 0.89
N ILE A 150 2.56 4.89 1.01
CA ILE A 150 3.35 5.19 2.22
C ILE A 150 3.38 6.70 2.48
N ARG A 151 3.69 7.52 1.47
CA ARG A 151 3.73 8.98 1.63
C ARG A 151 2.37 9.55 2.00
N PHE A 152 1.31 9.05 1.38
CA PHE A 152 -0.04 9.55 1.60
C PHE A 152 -0.55 9.25 3.01
N TYR A 153 -0.47 7.98 3.45
CA TYR A 153 -1.07 7.54 4.70
C TYR A 153 -0.09 7.55 5.87
N CYS A 154 1.13 7.07 5.68
CA CYS A 154 2.08 6.83 6.78
C CYS A 154 2.93 8.06 7.13
N LEU A 155 3.35 8.83 6.12
CA LEU A 155 4.22 10.00 6.30
C LEU A 155 3.46 11.33 6.25
N GLN A 156 2.13 11.28 6.17
CA GLN A 156 1.23 12.44 6.10
C GLN A 156 1.54 13.45 4.97
N ASN A 157 2.30 13.04 3.95
CA ASN A 157 2.61 13.85 2.77
C ASN A 157 1.61 13.50 1.65
N ARG A 158 0.36 13.92 1.84
CA ARG A 158 -0.78 13.58 0.98
C ARG A 158 -0.61 14.06 -0.45
N GLY A 159 -0.14 15.30 -0.66
CA GLY A 159 0.07 15.86 -1.99
C GLY A 159 1.08 15.06 -2.80
N SER A 160 2.25 14.76 -2.22
CA SER A 160 3.26 13.94 -2.90
C SER A 160 2.79 12.49 -3.10
N GLY A 161 2.12 11.91 -2.10
CA GLY A 161 1.59 10.55 -2.18
C GLY A 161 0.55 10.38 -3.30
N ALA A 162 -0.41 11.31 -3.39
CA ALA A 162 -1.42 11.34 -4.43
C ALA A 162 -0.80 11.52 -5.81
N SER A 163 0.21 12.40 -5.96
CA SER A 163 0.94 12.59 -7.21
C SER A 163 1.63 11.31 -7.69
N LEU A 164 2.30 10.57 -6.81
CA LEU A 164 2.94 9.29 -7.16
C LEU A 164 1.91 8.22 -7.56
N MET A 165 0.79 8.12 -6.83
CA MET A 165 -0.30 7.22 -7.23
C MET A 165 -0.93 7.64 -8.55
N ALA A 166 -1.06 8.93 -8.83
CA ALA A 166 -1.55 9.44 -10.11
C ALA A 166 -0.62 9.08 -11.27
N ARG A 167 0.71 9.18 -11.07
CA ARG A 167 1.70 8.69 -12.05
C ARG A 167 1.53 7.20 -12.35
N ALA A 168 1.40 6.37 -11.31
CA ALA A 168 1.13 4.94 -11.47
C ALA A 168 -0.20 4.70 -12.22
N ALA A 169 -1.26 5.42 -11.86
CA ALA A 169 -2.58 5.33 -12.47
C ALA A 169 -2.59 5.77 -13.95
N MET A 170 -1.82 6.80 -14.33
CA MET A 170 -1.64 7.19 -15.73
C MET A 170 -1.03 6.05 -16.55
N GLY A 171 -0.06 5.32 -15.98
CA GLY A 171 0.51 4.09 -16.54
C GLY A 171 -0.40 2.84 -16.43
N SER A 172 -1.70 3.00 -16.16
CA SER A 172 -2.67 1.90 -16.03
C SER A 172 -2.38 0.92 -14.89
N HIS A 173 -1.82 1.41 -13.78
CA HIS A 173 -1.67 0.62 -12.57
C HIS A 173 -3.01 0.46 -11.82
N ALA A 174 -3.59 -0.74 -11.88
CA ALA A 174 -4.97 -0.99 -11.42
C ALA A 174 -5.17 -0.70 -9.91
N ALA A 175 -4.21 -1.08 -9.06
CA ALA A 175 -4.30 -0.83 -7.62
C ALA A 175 -4.14 0.65 -7.26
N ALA A 176 -3.41 1.43 -8.07
CA ALA A 176 -3.27 2.87 -7.87
C ALA A 176 -4.56 3.59 -8.27
N LEU A 177 -5.17 3.20 -9.40
CA LEU A 177 -6.48 3.68 -9.82
C LEU A 177 -7.54 3.43 -8.75
N TYR A 178 -7.60 2.21 -8.21
CA TYR A 178 -8.53 1.87 -7.14
C TYR A 178 -8.27 2.68 -5.86
N SER A 179 -7.01 2.87 -5.49
CA SER A 179 -6.63 3.66 -4.32
C SER A 179 -7.04 5.12 -4.42
N LEU A 180 -6.86 5.72 -5.61
CA LEU A 180 -7.33 7.07 -5.90
C LEU A 180 -8.86 7.14 -5.90
N ALA A 181 -9.56 6.11 -6.40
CA ALA A 181 -11.02 6.05 -6.33
C ALA A 181 -11.53 6.10 -4.88
N VAL A 182 -10.91 5.32 -3.98
CA VAL A 182 -11.22 5.33 -2.55
C VAL A 182 -10.97 6.71 -1.93
N ILE A 183 -9.88 7.38 -2.32
CA ILE A 183 -9.59 8.75 -1.88
C ILE A 183 -10.69 9.71 -2.34
N GLN A 184 -11.17 9.60 -3.59
CA GLN A 184 -12.24 10.44 -4.11
C GLN A 184 -13.59 10.18 -3.44
N PHE A 185 -13.94 8.92 -3.15
CA PHE A 185 -15.18 8.61 -2.45
C PHE A 185 -15.21 9.12 -1.01
N ASN A 186 -14.07 9.09 -0.32
CA ASN A 186 -13.97 9.51 1.07
C ASN A 186 -13.61 11.00 1.21
N GLY A 187 -13.06 11.59 0.14
CA GLY A 187 -12.56 12.96 0.11
C GLY A 187 -11.25 13.12 0.87
N SER A 188 -10.40 12.10 0.92
CA SER A 188 -9.20 12.05 1.78
C SER A 188 -8.07 13.02 1.36
N GLY A 189 -8.28 13.85 0.34
CA GLY A 189 -7.27 14.71 -0.30
C GLY A 189 -6.81 15.92 0.53
N GLY A 190 -7.59 16.34 1.53
CA GLY A 190 -7.30 17.48 2.38
C GLY A 190 -8.56 18.19 2.89
N ALA A 191 -9.32 18.81 2.00
CA ALA A 191 -10.50 19.60 2.36
C ALA A 191 -11.80 18.77 2.37
N LYS A 192 -12.76 19.17 3.19
CA LYS A 192 -14.06 18.46 3.36
C LYS A 192 -14.87 18.38 2.06
N GLY A 193 -14.60 19.29 1.10
CA GLY A 193 -15.20 19.34 -0.24
C GLY A 193 -14.55 18.43 -1.29
N ASP A 194 -13.51 17.67 -0.95
CA ASP A 194 -12.75 16.85 -1.91
C ASP A 194 -13.47 15.56 -2.33
N LYS A 195 -14.72 15.35 -1.89
CA LYS A 195 -15.50 14.19 -2.33
C LYS A 195 -15.97 14.39 -3.76
N ASP A 196 -15.38 13.65 -4.69
CA ASP A 196 -15.86 13.56 -6.06
C ASP A 196 -16.28 12.13 -6.39
N LEU A 197 -17.58 11.85 -6.22
CA LEU A 197 -18.13 10.52 -6.46
C LEU A 197 -18.05 10.12 -7.94
N ARG A 198 -18.17 11.08 -8.86
CA ARG A 198 -18.11 10.80 -10.30
C ARG A 198 -16.69 10.42 -10.72
N ALA A 199 -15.70 11.17 -10.23
CA ALA A 199 -14.29 10.82 -10.43
C ALA A 199 -13.96 9.48 -9.79
N GLY A 200 -14.46 9.21 -8.58
CA GLY A 200 -14.32 7.91 -7.91
C GLY A 200 -14.86 6.75 -8.75
N VAL A 201 -16.08 6.87 -9.29
CA VAL A 201 -16.66 5.85 -10.18
C VAL A 201 -15.83 5.68 -11.45
N ALA A 202 -15.38 6.77 -12.09
CA ALA A 202 -14.58 6.69 -13.31
C ALA A 202 -13.24 5.95 -13.08
N LEU A 203 -12.57 6.23 -11.96
CA LEU A 203 -11.34 5.54 -11.56
C LEU A 203 -11.61 4.06 -11.24
N CYS A 204 -12.70 3.75 -10.54
CA CYS A 204 -13.12 2.37 -10.27
C CYS A 204 -13.40 1.61 -11.58
N ALA A 205 -14.12 2.22 -12.53
CA ALA A 205 -14.39 1.61 -13.82
C ALA A 205 -13.10 1.29 -14.60
N ARG A 206 -12.14 2.22 -14.62
CA ARG A 206 -10.84 2.00 -15.26
C ARG A 206 -10.04 0.89 -14.56
N ALA A 207 -10.01 0.86 -13.22
CA ALA A 207 -9.37 -0.22 -12.46
C ALA A 207 -10.05 -1.59 -12.69
N ALA A 208 -11.38 -1.62 -12.73
CA ALA A 208 -12.16 -2.83 -12.97
C ALA A 208 -11.94 -3.42 -14.37
N PHE A 209 -11.82 -2.53 -15.37
CA PHE A 209 -11.46 -2.90 -16.74
C PHE A 209 -10.08 -3.58 -16.80
N LEU A 210 -9.12 -3.08 -16.03
CA LEU A 210 -7.78 -3.66 -15.87
C LEU A 210 -7.74 -4.91 -14.97
N GLY A 211 -8.89 -5.42 -14.54
CA GLY A 211 -9.00 -6.66 -13.77
C GLY A 211 -9.00 -6.51 -12.25
N HIS A 212 -8.99 -5.30 -11.70
CA HIS A 212 -9.03 -5.11 -10.24
C HIS A 212 -10.38 -5.52 -9.65
N VAL A 213 -10.40 -6.62 -8.90
CA VAL A 213 -11.62 -7.24 -8.39
C VAL A 213 -12.36 -6.33 -7.41
N ASP A 214 -11.66 -5.66 -6.49
CA ASP A 214 -12.32 -4.76 -5.53
C ASP A 214 -12.93 -3.53 -6.20
N ALA A 215 -12.31 -3.02 -7.27
CA ALA A 215 -12.83 -1.89 -8.02
C ALA A 215 -14.10 -2.28 -8.79
N LEU A 216 -14.13 -3.50 -9.34
CA LEU A 216 -15.33 -4.07 -9.98
C LEU A 216 -16.48 -4.22 -8.97
N ARG A 217 -16.16 -4.67 -7.75
CA ARG A 217 -17.12 -4.77 -6.66
C ARG A 217 -17.68 -3.41 -6.24
N GLU A 218 -16.80 -2.42 -6.06
CA GLU A 218 -17.23 -1.04 -5.79
C GLU A 218 -18.15 -0.50 -6.89
N LEU A 219 -17.77 -0.70 -8.15
CA LEU A 219 -18.57 -0.24 -9.29
C LEU A 219 -19.96 -0.89 -9.30
N GLY A 220 -20.04 -2.19 -8.99
CA GLY A 220 -21.30 -2.91 -8.87
C GLY A 220 -22.22 -2.35 -7.78
N HIS A 221 -21.66 -1.90 -6.65
CA HIS A 221 -22.42 -1.20 -5.62
C HIS A 221 -22.82 0.22 -6.04
N CYS A 222 -21.91 0.97 -6.67
CA CYS A 222 -22.19 2.33 -7.15
C CYS A 222 -23.39 2.34 -8.11
N LEU A 223 -23.46 1.36 -9.03
CA LEU A 223 -24.59 1.20 -9.95
C LEU A 223 -25.89 0.81 -9.25
N GLN A 224 -25.86 -0.07 -8.24
CA GLN A 224 -27.07 -0.45 -7.50
C GLN A 224 -27.66 0.72 -6.71
N ASP A 225 -26.80 1.53 -6.09
CA ASP A 225 -27.23 2.62 -5.21
C ASP A 225 -27.46 3.93 -5.98
N GLY A 226 -26.96 4.06 -7.21
CA GLY A 226 -26.88 5.34 -7.91
C GLY A 226 -25.83 6.29 -7.31
N TYR A 227 -24.77 5.73 -6.71
CA TYR A 227 -23.76 6.48 -5.98
C TYR A 227 -22.66 6.98 -6.94
N GLY A 228 -22.72 8.26 -7.31
CA GLY A 228 -21.77 8.88 -8.27
C GLY A 228 -22.04 8.52 -9.74
N VAL A 229 -23.08 7.74 -10.03
CA VAL A 229 -23.46 7.27 -11.37
C VAL A 229 -24.98 7.07 -11.44
N ARG A 230 -25.55 7.06 -12.65
CA ARG A 230 -26.98 6.72 -12.83
C ARG A 230 -27.22 5.29 -12.32
N ARG A 231 -28.26 5.12 -11.51
CA ARG A 231 -28.64 3.83 -10.93
C ARG A 231 -28.98 2.82 -12.05
N ASN A 232 -28.34 1.66 -12.00
CA ASN A 232 -28.59 0.49 -12.85
C ASN A 232 -28.43 -0.79 -12.00
N ILE A 233 -29.53 -1.26 -11.43
CA ILE A 233 -29.52 -2.39 -10.48
C ILE A 233 -29.10 -3.69 -11.18
N ALA A 234 -29.58 -3.92 -12.41
CA ALA A 234 -29.30 -5.15 -13.15
C ALA A 234 -27.81 -5.28 -13.46
N GLU A 235 -27.19 -4.22 -13.98
CA GLU A 235 -25.76 -4.21 -14.27
C GLU A 235 -24.91 -4.24 -13.00
N GLY A 236 -25.32 -3.53 -11.96
CA GLY A 236 -24.62 -3.55 -10.68
C GLY A 236 -24.56 -4.96 -10.07
N ARG A 237 -25.67 -5.70 -10.09
CA ARG A 237 -25.73 -7.11 -9.68
C ARG A 237 -24.81 -7.99 -10.54
N ARG A 238 -24.82 -7.79 -11.86
CA ARG A 238 -23.94 -8.52 -12.79
C ARG A 238 -22.46 -8.33 -12.43
N PHE A 239 -22.02 -7.10 -12.13
CA PHE A 239 -20.64 -6.83 -11.74
C PHE A 239 -20.27 -7.44 -10.39
N LEU A 240 -21.18 -7.50 -9.42
CA LEU A 240 -20.93 -8.19 -8.16
C LEU A 240 -20.71 -9.70 -8.36
N VAL A 241 -21.55 -10.34 -9.18
CA VAL A 241 -21.39 -11.76 -9.54
C VAL A 241 -20.05 -11.97 -10.25
N GLN A 242 -19.72 -11.10 -11.20
CA GLN A 242 -18.45 -11.17 -11.93
C GLN A 242 -17.23 -10.97 -11.01
N ALA A 243 -17.30 -10.08 -10.02
CA ALA A 243 -16.23 -9.89 -9.04
C ALA A 243 -16.00 -11.17 -8.22
N ASN A 244 -17.07 -11.81 -7.75
CA ASN A 244 -16.97 -13.08 -7.01
C ASN A 244 -16.43 -14.21 -7.89
N ALA A 245 -16.84 -14.30 -9.17
CA ALA A 245 -16.33 -15.28 -10.10
C ALA A 245 -14.82 -15.10 -10.40
N ARG A 246 -14.37 -13.84 -10.57
CA ARG A 246 -12.95 -13.52 -10.76
C ARG A 246 -12.11 -13.84 -9.53
N GLU A 247 -12.64 -13.58 -8.34
CA GLU A 247 -12.00 -13.92 -7.06
C GLU A 247 -11.81 -15.44 -6.92
N LEU A 248 -12.86 -16.23 -7.17
CA LEU A 248 -12.80 -17.70 -7.15
C LEU A 248 -11.79 -18.23 -8.19
N ALA A 249 -11.84 -17.71 -9.42
CA ALA A 249 -10.92 -18.12 -10.48
C ALA A 249 -9.45 -17.82 -10.14
N ALA A 250 -9.16 -16.70 -9.46
CA ALA A 250 -7.81 -16.36 -9.03
C ALA A 250 -7.28 -17.36 -7.99
N VAL A 251 -8.12 -17.78 -7.05
CA VAL A 251 -7.76 -18.78 -6.05
C VAL A 251 -7.51 -20.14 -6.69
N LEU A 252 -8.41 -20.61 -7.57
CA LEU A 252 -8.26 -21.90 -8.25
C LEU A 252 -6.97 -21.98 -9.09
N LYS A 253 -6.56 -20.88 -9.72
CA LYS A 253 -5.29 -20.80 -10.46
C LYS A 253 -4.05 -20.85 -9.58
N SER A 254 -4.15 -20.37 -8.34
CA SER A 254 -3.03 -20.30 -7.40
C SER A 254 -2.77 -21.61 -6.65
N SER A 255 -3.75 -22.52 -6.63
CA SER A 255 -3.60 -23.87 -6.06
C SER A 255 -3.08 -24.81 -7.15
N ALA A 256 -1.77 -25.12 -7.13
CA ALA A 256 -1.28 -26.30 -7.83
C ALA A 256 -1.94 -27.53 -7.19
N ALA A 257 -2.79 -28.22 -7.95
CA ALA A 257 -3.72 -29.29 -7.54
C ALA A 257 -4.93 -28.81 -6.72
N PRO A 258 -6.17 -29.07 -7.19
CA PRO A 258 -7.34 -29.00 -6.34
C PRO A 258 -7.48 -30.34 -5.61
N SER A 259 -6.95 -30.44 -4.39
CA SER A 259 -7.78 -31.09 -3.37
C SER A 259 -8.79 -30.04 -2.93
N VAL A 260 -9.74 -29.74 -3.82
CA VAL A 260 -11.03 -29.23 -3.38
C VAL A 260 -11.67 -30.45 -2.75
N ALA A 261 -11.26 -30.74 -1.52
CA ALA A 261 -11.96 -31.70 -0.73
C ALA A 261 -13.33 -31.08 -0.48
N TRP A 262 -14.32 -31.59 -1.20
CA TRP A 262 -15.74 -31.45 -0.90
C TRP A 262 -15.98 -32.11 0.46
N HIS A 263 -15.52 -31.46 1.53
CA HIS A 263 -15.72 -31.95 2.88
C HIS A 263 -17.15 -31.59 3.26
N HIS A 264 -18.06 -32.49 2.90
CA HIS A 264 -19.32 -32.63 3.61
C HIS A 264 -19.00 -32.77 5.11
N HIS A 265 -19.47 -31.79 5.88
CA HIS A 265 -19.53 -31.76 7.33
C HIS A 265 -18.54 -32.66 8.08
N ARG A 266 -17.36 -32.13 8.41
CA ARG A 266 -16.71 -32.51 9.68
C ARG A 266 -16.12 -31.29 10.36
N ARG A 267 -16.58 -31.09 11.59
CA ARG A 267 -16.28 -29.99 12.50
C ARG A 267 -14.76 -29.84 12.74
N HIS A 268 -14.36 -28.59 12.92
CA HIS A 268 -13.09 -28.10 13.47
C HIS A 268 -11.79 -28.43 12.70
N ALA A 269 -11.39 -27.52 11.81
CA ALA A 269 -9.99 -27.26 11.50
C ALA A 269 -9.77 -25.75 11.25
N LEU A 270 -8.80 -25.18 11.97
CA LEU A 270 -8.41 -23.76 12.02
C LEU A 270 -7.72 -23.28 10.73
N VAL A 271 -8.45 -23.20 9.61
CA VAL A 271 -7.97 -22.49 8.42
C VAL A 271 -8.91 -21.33 8.13
N SER A 272 -8.40 -20.11 8.30
CA SER A 272 -9.09 -18.86 7.96
C SER A 272 -9.43 -18.86 6.46
N GLY A 273 -10.70 -19.15 6.12
CA GLY A 273 -11.20 -19.25 4.74
C GLY A 273 -12.51 -18.48 4.56
N CYS A 274 -12.68 -17.83 3.40
CA CYS A 274 -13.86 -16.99 3.10
C CYS A 274 -15.14 -17.79 2.89
N SER A 275 -16.23 -17.28 3.46
CA SER A 275 -17.61 -17.75 3.30
C SER A 275 -18.31 -17.25 2.01
N LEU A 276 -17.62 -17.27 0.85
CA LEU A 276 -18.25 -16.84 -0.42
C LEU A 276 -19.28 -17.85 -0.93
N LEU A 277 -19.13 -19.11 -0.51
CA LEU A 277 -19.95 -20.26 -0.85
C LEU A 277 -20.06 -21.20 0.38
N SER A 278 -19.99 -20.68 1.61
CA SER A 278 -20.11 -21.51 2.82
C SER A 278 -21.41 -22.32 2.84
N ASP A 279 -22.49 -21.70 2.34
CA ASP A 279 -23.81 -22.32 2.20
C ASP A 279 -23.80 -23.47 1.18
N PHE A 280 -22.76 -23.55 0.34
CA PHE A 280 -22.47 -24.60 -0.64
C PHE A 280 -21.16 -25.37 -0.35
N GLY A 281 -20.54 -25.19 0.82
CA GLY A 281 -19.34 -25.91 1.24
C GLY A 281 -17.99 -25.47 0.63
N CYS A 282 -17.91 -24.37 -0.12
CA CYS A 282 -16.65 -23.92 -0.72
C CYS A 282 -16.03 -22.73 0.04
N ASN A 283 -14.89 -22.97 0.71
CA ASN A 283 -14.09 -21.94 1.35
C ASN A 283 -13.01 -21.42 0.40
N VAL A 284 -13.04 -20.12 0.11
CA VAL A 284 -12.06 -19.45 -0.77
C VAL A 284 -11.04 -18.73 0.11
N PRO A 285 -9.74 -19.07 0.12
CA PRO A 285 -8.73 -18.31 0.86
C PRO A 285 -8.78 -16.81 0.57
N ALA A 286 -8.54 -15.99 1.59
CA ALA A 286 -8.41 -14.54 1.42
C ALA A 286 -7.26 -14.24 0.44
N PRO A 287 -7.46 -13.31 -0.53
CA PRO A 287 -6.36 -12.85 -1.37
C PRO A 287 -5.21 -12.31 -0.52
N LYS A 288 -3.96 -12.63 -0.89
CA LYS A 288 -2.79 -12.09 -0.20
C LYS A 288 -2.78 -10.56 -0.32
N ALA A 289 -2.62 -9.89 0.83
CA ALA A 289 -2.53 -8.44 0.90
C ALA A 289 -1.37 -7.91 0.06
N HIS A 290 -1.61 -6.79 -0.63
CA HIS A 290 -0.58 -6.07 -1.37
C HIS A 290 0.54 -5.59 -0.41
N PRO A 291 1.83 -5.57 -0.81
CA PRO A 291 2.92 -5.10 0.06
C PRO A 291 2.70 -3.72 0.68
N ALA A 292 2.12 -2.78 -0.09
CA ALA A 292 1.73 -1.46 0.42
C ALA A 292 0.73 -1.53 1.58
N ASN A 293 -0.30 -2.39 1.48
CA ASN A 293 -1.29 -2.55 2.55
C ASN A 293 -0.66 -3.20 3.78
N ARG A 294 0.14 -4.24 3.55
CA ARG A 294 0.88 -4.93 4.61
C ARG A 294 1.80 -3.95 5.37
N PHE A 295 2.50 -3.08 4.64
CA PHE A 295 3.30 -2.01 5.24
C PHE A 295 2.46 -1.09 6.13
N MET A 296 1.29 -0.64 5.66
CA MET A 296 0.43 0.24 6.46
C MET A 296 -0.08 -0.46 7.73
N VAL A 297 -0.53 -1.72 7.63
CA VAL A 297 -0.95 -2.52 8.79
C VAL A 297 0.16 -2.57 9.83
N GLU A 298 1.39 -2.93 9.43
CA GLU A 298 2.54 -2.98 10.33
C GLU A 298 2.90 -1.60 10.90
N TRP A 299 2.82 -0.55 10.08
CA TRP A 299 3.18 0.82 10.43
C TRP A 299 2.32 1.39 11.56
N PHE A 300 1.00 1.18 11.47
CA PHE A 300 0.04 1.66 12.47
C PHE A 300 -0.04 0.72 13.67
N ALA A 301 0.11 -0.60 13.49
CA ALA A 301 0.18 -1.54 14.61
C ALA A 301 1.37 -1.24 15.54
N ALA A 302 2.53 -0.87 15.00
CA ALA A 302 3.73 -0.57 15.78
C ALA A 302 3.63 0.72 16.63
N ARG A 303 2.68 1.61 16.32
CA ARG A 303 2.50 2.89 17.03
C ARG A 303 1.43 2.83 18.13
N GLY A 304 0.63 1.76 18.16
CA GLY A 304 -0.51 1.65 19.05
C GLY A 304 -1.68 2.59 18.66
N PRO A 305 -2.86 2.43 19.29
CA PRO A 305 -3.98 3.34 19.11
C PRO A 305 -3.59 4.76 19.54
N GLY A 306 -3.67 5.73 18.62
CA GLY A 306 -3.38 7.14 18.93
C GLY A 306 -1.90 7.56 18.95
N GLY A 307 -0.98 6.72 18.44
CA GLY A 307 0.47 6.97 18.51
C GLY A 307 1.07 8.04 17.59
N GLY A 308 0.28 8.99 17.11
CA GLY A 308 0.72 10.09 16.24
C GLY A 308 0.27 11.46 16.77
N PRO A 309 1.10 12.52 16.68
CA PRO A 309 0.63 13.88 16.96
C PRO A 309 -0.54 14.23 16.02
N GLY A 310 -1.74 14.42 16.59
CA GLY A 310 -2.97 14.69 15.82
C GLY A 310 -3.81 13.46 15.41
N ASP A 311 -3.43 12.25 15.82
CA ASP A 311 -4.15 10.99 15.51
C ASP A 311 -5.22 10.62 16.56
N GLU A 312 -5.44 11.43 17.60
CA GLU A 312 -6.50 11.17 18.58
C GLU A 312 -7.84 10.96 17.87
N GLY A 313 -8.38 9.75 17.97
CA GLY A 313 -9.69 9.38 17.43
C GLY A 313 -9.75 9.02 15.93
N LEU A 314 -8.64 8.96 15.20
CA LEU A 314 -8.63 8.45 13.82
C LEU A 314 -8.60 6.93 13.81
N ARG A 315 -9.54 6.31 13.07
CA ARG A 315 -9.73 4.86 13.08
C ARG A 315 -9.11 4.20 11.86
N LEU A 316 -8.64 2.96 12.01
CA LEU A 316 -8.24 2.11 10.89
C LEU A 316 -9.47 1.45 10.26
N CYS A 317 -9.40 1.16 8.97
CA CYS A 317 -10.37 0.29 8.30
C CYS A 317 -10.43 -1.06 9.01
N SER A 318 -11.63 -1.54 9.33
CA SER A 318 -11.84 -2.79 10.09
C SER A 318 -11.49 -4.05 9.30
N HIS A 319 -11.26 -3.96 7.99
CA HIS A 319 -10.67 -5.08 7.25
C HIS A 319 -9.17 -5.14 7.56
N GLY A 320 -8.75 -6.15 8.33
CA GLY A 320 -7.38 -6.27 8.87
C GLY A 320 -6.25 -6.20 7.83
N ASP A 321 -6.49 -6.67 6.60
CA ASP A 321 -5.49 -6.63 5.51
C ASP A 321 -5.46 -5.31 4.71
N CYS A 322 -6.32 -4.35 5.05
CA CYS A 322 -6.38 -3.05 4.37
C CYS A 322 -5.34 -2.06 4.90
N GLY A 323 -5.28 -1.89 6.22
CA GLY A 323 -4.34 -0.98 6.89
C GLY A 323 -4.57 0.53 6.67
N ARG A 324 -5.60 0.95 5.91
CA ARG A 324 -5.86 2.38 5.68
C ARG A 324 -6.39 3.06 6.95
N PRO A 325 -5.79 4.18 7.40
CA PRO A 325 -6.35 5.04 8.43
C PRO A 325 -7.36 6.03 7.84
N GLU A 326 -8.31 6.46 8.66
CA GLU A 326 -9.05 7.70 8.45
C GLU A 326 -8.05 8.86 8.35
N THR A 327 -8.28 9.78 7.42
CA THR A 327 -7.52 11.05 7.35
C THR A 327 -8.21 12.16 8.14
N ARG A 328 -9.50 11.97 8.43
CA ARG A 328 -10.36 12.84 9.24
C ARG A 328 -11.34 11.99 10.04
N ARG A 329 -11.73 12.48 11.21
CA ARG A 329 -12.68 11.76 12.08
C ARG A 329 -13.97 11.44 11.35
N HIS A 330 -14.42 10.18 11.48
CA HIS A 330 -15.67 9.69 10.93
C HIS A 330 -15.78 9.76 9.40
N GLU A 331 -14.64 9.74 8.71
CA GLU A 331 -14.57 9.67 7.26
C GLU A 331 -15.08 8.32 6.73
N PHE A 332 -14.82 7.23 7.45
CA PHE A 332 -15.17 5.89 7.01
C PHE A 332 -16.63 5.54 7.30
N ARG A 333 -17.21 4.76 6.39
CA ARG A 333 -18.60 4.28 6.50
C ARG A 333 -18.67 3.24 7.60
N ARG A 334 -19.66 3.35 8.48
CA ARG A 334 -19.90 2.35 9.53
C ARG A 334 -20.79 1.23 8.99
N CYS A 335 -20.70 0.05 9.59
CA CYS A 335 -21.69 -1.00 9.34
C CYS A 335 -23.08 -0.48 9.71
N SER A 336 -24.04 -0.60 8.80
CA SER A 336 -25.40 -0.09 9.00
C SER A 336 -26.20 -0.88 10.04
N VAL A 337 -25.76 -2.10 10.38
CA VAL A 337 -26.45 -2.95 11.36
C VAL A 337 -25.92 -2.71 12.76
N CYS A 338 -24.61 -2.89 12.98
CA CYS A 338 -24.04 -2.81 14.32
C CYS A 338 -23.40 -1.45 14.65
N GLY A 339 -23.09 -0.60 13.66
CA GLY A 339 -22.38 0.66 13.87
C GLY A 339 -20.95 0.58 14.43
N ALA A 340 -20.48 -0.60 14.85
CA ALA A 340 -19.23 -0.79 15.60
C ALA A 340 -17.97 -0.81 14.72
N VAL A 341 -18.07 -1.35 13.50
CA VAL A 341 -16.95 -1.43 12.55
C VAL A 341 -17.07 -0.36 11.46
N ASN A 342 -15.93 0.02 10.86
CA ASN A 342 -15.85 1.06 9.84
C ASN A 342 -14.97 0.69 8.65
N TYR A 343 -15.34 1.12 7.46
CA TYR A 343 -14.73 0.72 6.21
C TYR A 343 -14.39 1.89 5.31
N CYS A 344 -13.19 1.86 4.72
CA CYS A 344 -12.78 2.83 3.70
C CYS A 344 -13.50 2.61 2.36
N SER A 345 -14.09 1.44 2.13
CA SER A 345 -14.72 1.03 0.87
C SER A 345 -15.74 -0.09 1.13
N ARG A 346 -16.78 -0.21 0.28
CA ARG A 346 -17.72 -1.33 0.29
C ARG A 346 -17.05 -2.68 -0.04
N ALA A 347 -15.95 -2.69 -0.79
CA ALA A 347 -15.17 -3.87 -1.06
C ALA A 347 -14.46 -4.37 0.21
N CYS A 348 -13.87 -3.48 1.01
CA CYS A 348 -13.36 -3.83 2.33
C CYS A 348 -14.47 -4.32 3.27
N GLN A 349 -15.66 -3.70 3.23
CA GLN A 349 -16.82 -4.19 3.96
C GLN A 349 -17.21 -5.61 3.54
N ALA A 350 -17.31 -5.86 2.24
CA ALA A 350 -17.68 -7.17 1.70
C ALA A 350 -16.65 -8.26 2.04
N LEU A 351 -15.35 -7.94 1.97
CA LEU A 351 -14.28 -8.86 2.35
C LEU A 351 -14.32 -9.17 3.84
N HIS A 352 -14.40 -8.15 4.69
CA HIS A 352 -14.50 -8.35 6.14
C HIS A 352 -15.77 -9.13 6.53
N TRP A 353 -16.90 -8.84 5.88
CA TRP A 353 -18.16 -9.55 6.08
C TRP A 353 -18.03 -11.06 5.82
N LYS A 354 -17.37 -11.42 4.70
CA LYS A 354 -17.11 -12.82 4.32
C LYS A 354 -16.15 -13.55 5.26
N LEU A 355 -15.24 -12.82 5.91
CA LEU A 355 -14.14 -13.40 6.68
C LEU A 355 -14.44 -13.54 8.18
N ALA A 356 -15.10 -12.55 8.78
CA ALA A 356 -15.30 -12.53 10.24
C ALA A 356 -16.62 -11.84 10.62
N HIS A 357 -16.88 -10.65 10.07
CA HIS A 357 -17.90 -9.76 10.63
C HIS A 357 -19.34 -10.34 10.58
N LYS A 358 -19.67 -11.20 9.61
CA LYS A 358 -21.02 -11.82 9.51
C LYS A 358 -21.41 -12.56 10.81
N ALA A 359 -20.45 -13.20 11.49
CA ALA A 359 -20.71 -13.95 12.72
C ALA A 359 -20.81 -13.05 13.97
N GLU A 360 -20.16 -11.90 13.94
CA GLU A 360 -20.03 -10.99 15.10
C GLU A 360 -21.06 -9.84 15.08
N CYS A 361 -21.69 -9.60 13.93
CA CYS A 361 -22.53 -8.43 13.73
C CYS A 361 -23.89 -8.54 14.46
N ALA A 362 -24.07 -7.77 15.52
CA ALA A 362 -25.34 -7.60 16.24
C ALA A 362 -25.78 -6.12 16.29
N PRO A 363 -27.10 -5.82 16.25
CA PRO A 363 -27.60 -4.46 16.42
C PRO A 363 -27.16 -3.85 17.76
N MET A 364 -26.75 -2.58 17.76
CA MET A 364 -26.29 -1.87 18.97
C MET A 364 -27.30 -1.91 20.13
N GLY A 365 -28.61 -1.99 19.84
CA GLY A 365 -29.66 -2.02 20.87
C GLY A 365 -29.67 -3.25 21.77
N ARG A 366 -29.08 -4.39 21.35
CA ARG A 366 -29.06 -5.63 22.15
C ARG A 366 -28.02 -5.64 23.27
N TRP A 367 -27.06 -4.70 23.29
CA TRP A 367 -26.09 -4.60 24.39
C TRP A 367 -26.73 -4.01 25.64
N LEU A 368 -27.67 -3.08 25.49
CA LEU A 368 -28.44 -2.51 26.62
C LEU A 368 -29.44 -3.51 27.21
N GLU A 369 -29.94 -4.46 26.41
CA GLU A 369 -30.82 -5.54 26.89
C GLU A 369 -30.04 -6.69 27.53
N ALA A 370 -28.82 -6.98 27.07
CA ALA A 370 -27.94 -7.97 27.70
C ALA A 370 -27.50 -7.52 29.11
N ASP A 371 -27.25 -6.22 29.30
CA ASP A 371 -27.00 -5.63 30.61
C ASP A 371 -28.27 -5.62 31.50
N ALA A 372 -29.45 -5.46 30.90
CA ALA A 372 -30.72 -5.58 31.63
C ALA A 372 -31.02 -7.03 32.07
N VAL A 373 -30.60 -8.03 31.30
CA VAL A 373 -30.66 -9.44 31.72
C VAL A 373 -29.65 -9.70 32.84
N TYR A 374 -28.43 -9.17 32.77
CA TYR A 374 -27.44 -9.26 33.87
C TYR A 374 -27.91 -8.57 35.17
N ALA A 375 -28.62 -7.44 35.06
CA ALA A 375 -29.26 -6.77 36.19
C ALA A 375 -30.44 -7.58 36.76
N ALA A 376 -31.15 -8.36 35.93
CA ALA A 376 -32.23 -9.25 36.36
C ALA A 376 -31.73 -10.53 37.07
N VAL A 377 -30.45 -10.92 36.92
CA VAL A 377 -29.85 -12.09 37.60
C VAL A 377 -29.03 -11.73 38.85
N GLY A 378 -29.10 -10.48 39.32
CA GLY A 378 -28.58 -10.11 40.64
C GLY A 378 -27.05 -10.01 40.77
N GLY A 379 -26.33 -9.74 39.68
CA GLY A 379 -24.91 -9.39 39.75
C GLY A 379 -24.73 -7.91 40.11
N ALA A 380 -24.10 -7.62 41.25
CA ALA A 380 -23.83 -6.25 41.68
C ALA A 380 -22.97 -5.49 40.64
N PRO A 381 -23.31 -4.24 40.30
CA PRO A 381 -22.50 -3.43 39.40
C PRO A 381 -21.16 -3.04 40.05
N PRO A 382 -20.05 -2.92 39.30
CA PRO A 382 -18.85 -2.27 39.82
C PRO A 382 -19.14 -0.77 40.03
N GLU A 383 -18.78 -0.26 41.20
CA GLU A 383 -18.88 1.15 41.56
C GLU A 383 -18.15 2.01 40.52
N VAL A 384 -18.90 2.91 39.89
CA VAL A 384 -18.36 3.95 39.02
C VAL A 384 -18.34 5.24 39.84
N ASP A 385 -17.14 5.71 40.15
CA ASP A 385 -16.88 6.95 40.85
C ASP A 385 -17.39 8.13 40.02
N ASN A 386 -18.45 8.77 40.51
CA ASN A 386 -19.13 9.91 39.88
C ASN A 386 -18.47 11.21 40.34
N GLY A 387 -17.40 11.61 39.65
CA GLY A 387 -16.89 12.99 39.69
C GLY A 387 -17.73 13.92 38.82
N GLY A 388 -18.75 14.55 39.41
CA GLY A 388 -19.75 15.37 38.72
C GLY A 388 -19.34 16.79 38.33
N GLY A 389 -20.25 17.42 37.59
CA GLY A 389 -20.37 18.87 37.37
C GLY A 389 -19.94 19.33 35.97
N GLY A 390 -20.78 19.94 35.14
CA GLY A 390 -22.14 20.41 35.30
C GLY A 390 -22.54 21.24 34.07
N ALA A 391 -23.84 21.22 33.81
CA ALA A 391 -24.68 22.29 33.27
C ALA A 391 -24.32 23.00 31.94
N MET A 392 -25.24 22.78 30.99
CA MET A 392 -26.13 23.77 30.36
C MET A 392 -25.73 24.46 29.03
N TYR A 393 -26.70 24.30 28.11
CA TYR A 393 -26.98 24.95 26.81
C TYR A 393 -26.31 24.37 25.56
#